data_AF-A0A1S3XBP1-F1
#
_entry.id   AF-A0A1S3XBP1-F1
#
_cell.length_a   1.000
_cell.length_b   1.000
_cell.length_c   1.000
_cell.angle_alpha   90.00
_cell.angle_beta   90.00
_cell.angle_gamma   90.00
#
_symmetry.space_group_name_H-M   'P 1'
#
loop_
_entity.id
_entity.type
_entity.pdbx_description
1 polymer ?
#
loop_
_entity_poly.entity_id
_entity_poly.type
_entity_poly.pdbx_seq_one_letter_code
_entity_poly.pdbx_strand_id
1 'polypeptide(L)'
;MVSRSFLFLHVLIIFSLAVMAFSDLSDDFYEDVCPKALPTIKRVVEHAIRKERRMGASLLRLHFHDCFVNGCDASILLDQTATIDSEKTARANNNSARGFEVIDKIKSEVDKACGRPVVSCADILAVAARDSVVALHGPTWEVKLGRRDSTTASRSTANNDIPTPFMDLPALINNFKKQGLDEKDLVALSGGHTLGFAQCFTFRNRIYNETNNIESTFARQRQANCPRSGSDSNLASLDPTPALFDSKYFSNLVSKKGLLHSDQALFSGGKTDDPVKKYSKNLRTFSKDFAESMIKMGNIKPLTGKQGQIRVNCRKVTKQC
;
A
#
# COMPACT_ATOMS: atom_id res chain seq x y z
N MET A 1 48.69 48.38 16.87
CA MET A 1 48.92 46.93 16.71
C MET A 1 47.68 46.21 17.21
N VAL A 2 46.67 46.06 16.35
CA VAL A 2 45.46 45.28 16.66
C VAL A 2 45.78 43.83 16.31
N SER A 3 45.72 42.99 17.33
CA SER A 3 46.14 41.58 17.30
C SER A 3 45.42 40.81 16.19
N ARG A 4 46.20 40.26 15.25
CA ARG A 4 45.77 39.36 14.18
C ARG A 4 45.15 38.03 14.69
N SER A 5 45.13 37.80 16.00
CA SER A 5 44.66 36.56 16.60
C SER A 5 43.14 36.46 16.80
N PHE A 6 42.37 37.55 16.64
CA PHE A 6 40.91 37.50 16.84
C PHE A 6 40.08 37.20 15.58
N LEU A 7 40.65 37.33 14.37
CA LEU A 7 39.94 37.02 13.13
C LEU A 7 39.91 35.52 12.80
N PHE A 8 40.85 34.72 13.33
CA PHE A 8 40.88 33.27 13.06
C PHE A 8 39.87 32.47 13.89
N LEU A 9 39.36 33.02 14.99
CA LEU A 9 38.40 32.30 15.84
C LEU A 9 36.95 32.43 15.36
N HIS A 10 36.63 33.44 14.54
CA HIS A 10 35.28 33.61 13.96
C HIS A 10 35.08 32.84 12.65
N VAL A 11 36.17 32.43 11.99
CA VAL A 11 36.10 31.62 10.76
C VAL A 11 35.91 30.12 11.07
N LEU A 12 36.27 29.67 12.28
CA LEU A 12 36.08 28.27 12.72
C LEU A 12 34.68 27.97 13.28
N ILE A 13 33.86 28.98 13.59
CA ILE A 13 32.51 28.79 14.13
C ILE A 13 31.44 28.68 13.02
N ILE A 14 31.75 29.02 11.76
CA ILE A 14 30.79 28.99 10.65
C ILE A 14 30.82 27.64 9.87
N PHE A 15 31.75 26.72 10.18
CA PHE A 15 31.84 25.41 9.51
C PHE A 15 31.20 24.25 10.29
N SER A 16 30.21 24.55 11.13
CA SER A 16 29.35 23.53 11.77
C SER A 16 27.87 23.85 11.62
N LEU A 17 27.48 24.39 10.45
CA LEU A 17 26.16 24.07 9.92
C LEU A 17 26.19 22.58 9.59
N ALA A 18 25.80 21.76 10.57
CA ALA A 18 25.39 20.40 10.34
C ALA A 18 24.43 20.44 9.15
N VAL A 19 24.86 19.90 8.02
CA VAL A 19 23.96 19.56 6.94
C VAL A 19 23.01 18.56 7.58
N MET A 20 21.84 19.04 8.02
CA MET A 20 20.69 18.19 8.17
C MET A 20 20.34 17.76 6.75
N ALA A 21 21.06 16.74 6.27
CA ALA A 21 20.65 16.02 5.10
C ALA A 21 19.33 15.36 5.51
N PHE A 22 18.22 16.01 5.16
CA PHE A 22 17.00 15.29 4.89
C PHE A 22 17.40 14.30 3.79
N SER A 23 17.62 13.04 4.17
CA SER A 23 17.85 12.00 3.18
C SER A 23 16.52 11.83 2.46
N ASP A 24 16.43 12.39 1.26
CA ASP A 24 15.33 12.09 0.36
C ASP A 24 15.32 10.59 0.04
N LEU A 25 14.15 10.07 -0.28
CA LEU A 25 14.02 8.68 -0.69
C LEU A 25 14.69 8.47 -2.06
N SER A 26 15.46 7.40 -2.21
CA SER A 26 16.17 7.06 -3.45
C SER A 26 15.98 5.59 -3.81
N ASP A 27 15.96 5.26 -5.09
CA ASP A 27 15.81 3.88 -5.57
C ASP A 27 17.08 3.03 -5.43
N ASP A 28 18.23 3.66 -5.21
CA ASP A 28 19.55 3.03 -5.00
C ASP A 28 19.99 3.00 -3.52
N PHE A 29 19.13 3.38 -2.57
CA PHE A 29 19.48 3.58 -1.15
C PHE A 29 20.24 2.41 -0.49
N TYR A 30 19.97 1.18 -0.92
CA TYR A 30 20.60 -0.02 -0.35
C TYR A 30 21.72 -0.62 -1.22
N GLU A 31 22.08 -0.03 -2.37
CA GLU A 31 23.08 -0.60 -3.28
C GLU A 31 24.45 -0.78 -2.60
N ASP A 32 24.91 0.24 -1.88
CA ASP A 32 26.19 0.19 -1.16
C ASP A 32 26.08 -0.42 0.24
N VAL A 33 24.88 -0.40 0.84
CA VAL A 33 24.66 -0.83 2.23
C VAL A 33 24.34 -2.33 2.32
N CYS A 34 23.48 -2.82 1.43
CA CYS A 34 23.13 -4.22 1.31
C CYS A 34 22.62 -4.52 -0.12
N PRO A 35 23.51 -4.77 -1.10
CA PRO A 35 23.12 -5.03 -2.49
C PRO A 35 22.27 -6.30 -2.65
N LYS A 36 22.25 -7.18 -1.64
CA LYS A 36 21.43 -8.40 -1.60
C LYS A 36 20.00 -8.17 -1.10
N ALA A 37 19.66 -6.98 -0.62
CA ALA A 37 18.37 -6.68 -0.01
C ALA A 37 17.20 -6.90 -0.99
N LEU A 38 17.14 -6.11 -2.08
CA LEU A 38 16.05 -6.17 -3.05
C LEU A 38 15.92 -7.56 -3.71
N PRO A 39 17.00 -8.22 -4.18
CA PRO A 39 16.91 -9.59 -4.71
C PRO A 39 16.37 -10.60 -3.68
N THR A 40 16.69 -10.43 -2.40
CA THR A 40 16.20 -11.32 -1.34
C THR A 40 14.71 -11.12 -1.09
N ILE A 41 14.24 -9.87 -1.04
CA ILE A 41 12.80 -9.55 -0.92
C ILE A 41 12.03 -10.20 -2.07
N LYS A 42 12.45 -9.96 -3.31
CA LYS A 42 11.84 -10.52 -4.52
C LYS A 42 11.70 -12.03 -4.46
N ARG A 43 12.78 -12.74 -4.12
CA ARG A 43 12.79 -14.21 -4.01
C ARG A 43 11.74 -14.73 -3.02
N VAL A 44 11.62 -14.10 -1.85
CA VAL A 44 10.67 -14.53 -0.81
C VAL A 44 9.23 -14.22 -1.23
N VAL A 45 8.99 -13.05 -1.83
CA VAL A 45 7.67 -12.66 -2.38
C VAL A 45 7.22 -13.65 -3.45
N GLU A 46 8.07 -13.93 -4.45
CA GLU A 46 7.74 -14.88 -5.51
C GLU A 46 7.49 -16.29 -4.96
N HIS A 47 8.26 -16.73 -3.96
CA HIS A 47 8.03 -18.01 -3.30
C HIS A 47 6.66 -18.04 -2.61
N ALA A 48 6.29 -16.98 -1.89
CA ALA A 48 4.99 -16.88 -1.23
C ALA A 48 3.83 -16.89 -2.23
N ILE A 49 3.97 -16.17 -3.36
CA ILE A 49 2.95 -16.12 -4.42
C ILE A 49 2.82 -17.47 -5.16
N ARG A 50 3.93 -18.19 -5.38
CA ARG A 50 3.88 -19.56 -5.94
C ARG A 50 3.11 -20.52 -5.03
N LYS A 51 3.22 -20.36 -3.71
CA LYS A 51 2.49 -21.17 -2.72
C LYS A 51 1.01 -20.78 -2.67
N GLU A 52 0.70 -19.49 -2.73
CA GLU A 52 -0.67 -18.98 -2.72
C GLU A 52 -0.77 -17.68 -3.53
N ARG A 53 -1.41 -17.75 -4.72
CA ARG A 53 -1.41 -16.60 -5.65
C ARG A 53 -2.05 -15.33 -5.08
N ARG A 54 -3.04 -15.45 -4.19
CA ARG A 54 -3.69 -14.31 -3.51
C ARG A 54 -2.72 -13.50 -2.63
N MET A 55 -1.58 -14.07 -2.25
CA MET A 55 -0.60 -13.37 -1.42
C MET A 55 -0.10 -12.08 -2.08
N GLY A 56 0.06 -12.05 -3.41
CA GLY A 56 0.50 -10.84 -4.10
C GLY A 56 -0.47 -9.67 -3.93
N ALA A 57 -1.78 -9.93 -4.06
CA ALA A 57 -2.83 -8.95 -3.77
C ALA A 57 -2.81 -8.49 -2.30
N SER A 58 -2.52 -9.42 -1.39
CA SER A 58 -2.51 -9.16 0.06
C SER A 58 -1.34 -8.23 0.45
N LEU A 59 -0.15 -8.49 -0.09
CA LEU A 59 1.05 -7.68 0.15
C LEU A 59 0.92 -6.27 -0.46
N LEU A 60 0.35 -6.17 -1.67
CA LEU A 60 0.01 -4.88 -2.26
C LEU A 60 -0.93 -4.06 -1.35
N ARG A 61 -1.99 -4.71 -0.83
CA ARG A 61 -2.95 -4.07 0.07
C ARG A 61 -2.34 -3.66 1.41
N LEU A 62 -1.41 -4.45 1.97
CA LEU A 62 -0.70 -4.09 3.20
C LEU A 62 0.07 -2.78 3.04
N HIS A 63 0.76 -2.57 1.91
CA HIS A 63 1.46 -1.32 1.66
C HIS A 63 0.50 -0.13 1.48
N PHE A 64 -0.62 -0.31 0.78
CA PHE A 64 -1.66 0.72 0.69
C PHE A 64 -2.20 1.12 2.07
N HIS A 65 -2.54 0.14 2.91
CA HIS A 65 -3.05 0.41 4.26
C HIS A 65 -2.02 1.04 5.19
N ASP A 66 -0.73 0.72 5.02
CA ASP A 66 0.36 1.40 5.74
C ASP A 66 0.39 2.88 5.35
N CYS A 67 0.56 3.17 4.05
CA CYS A 67 0.72 4.53 3.55
C CYS A 67 -0.46 5.46 3.84
N PHE A 68 -1.68 4.93 3.95
CA PHE A 68 -2.88 5.72 4.23
C PHE A 68 -3.03 6.07 5.72
N VAL A 69 -2.19 5.55 6.61
CA VAL A 69 -2.25 5.78 8.05
C VAL A 69 -0.94 6.38 8.54
N ASN A 70 -0.93 7.69 8.78
CA ASN A 70 0.27 8.48 9.14
C ASN A 70 1.43 8.49 8.13
N GLY A 71 1.36 7.71 7.05
CA GLY A 71 2.38 7.62 6.01
C GLY A 71 2.95 6.21 5.92
N CYS A 72 3.88 5.99 4.98
CA CYS A 72 4.46 4.66 4.79
C CYS A 72 5.56 4.39 5.82
N ASP A 73 5.17 4.08 7.07
CA ASP A 73 6.08 3.96 8.21
C ASP A 73 6.06 2.59 8.89
N ALA A 74 5.41 1.60 8.26
CA ALA A 74 5.21 0.25 8.77
C ALA A 74 4.49 0.16 10.13
N SER A 75 3.73 1.17 10.53
CA SER A 75 2.89 1.18 11.74
C SER A 75 1.88 0.02 11.74
N ILE A 76 1.31 -0.31 10.57
CA ILE A 76 0.38 -1.45 10.40
C ILE A 76 0.97 -2.79 10.86
N LEU A 77 2.30 -2.92 10.86
CA LEU A 77 2.97 -4.18 11.19
C LEU A 77 3.10 -4.40 12.70
N LEU A 78 2.96 -3.35 13.53
CA LEU A 78 3.07 -3.45 14.98
C LEU A 78 1.91 -4.27 15.59
N ASP A 79 2.25 -5.21 16.47
CA ASP A 79 1.28 -5.98 17.26
C ASP A 79 0.84 -5.20 18.50
N GLN A 80 -0.34 -5.55 19.02
CA GLN A 80 -0.92 -4.93 20.22
C GLN A 80 0.02 -5.09 21.41
N THR A 81 0.23 -4.02 22.16
CA THR A 81 0.91 -4.06 23.47
C THR A 81 0.19 -3.13 24.46
N ALA A 82 0.70 -3.00 25.68
CA ALA A 82 0.18 -2.04 26.65
C ALA A 82 0.30 -0.57 26.19
N THR A 83 1.24 -0.27 25.27
CA THR A 83 1.51 1.09 24.79
C THR A 83 1.29 1.27 23.29
N ILE A 84 0.84 0.23 22.58
CA ILE A 84 0.59 0.24 21.14
C ILE A 84 -0.84 -0.24 20.88
N ASP A 85 -1.70 0.64 20.38
CA ASP A 85 -3.05 0.29 19.87
C ASP A 85 -2.93 -0.14 18.40
N SER A 86 -2.90 -1.45 18.16
CA SER A 86 -2.51 -2.00 16.86
C SER A 86 -3.58 -1.77 15.79
N GLU A 87 -3.13 -1.28 14.65
CA GLU A 87 -3.94 -1.08 13.45
C GLU A 87 -4.49 -2.38 12.87
N LYS A 88 -3.89 -3.54 13.20
CA LYS A 88 -4.40 -4.85 12.77
C LYS A 88 -5.82 -5.11 13.26
N THR A 89 -6.23 -4.44 14.33
CA THR A 89 -7.59 -4.54 14.90
C THR A 89 -8.52 -3.42 14.44
N ALA A 90 -8.07 -2.52 13.55
CA ALA A 90 -8.93 -1.52 12.91
C ALA A 90 -9.95 -2.18 11.98
N ARG A 91 -11.10 -1.53 11.72
CA ARG A 91 -12.23 -2.07 10.94
C ARG A 91 -11.82 -2.56 9.55
N ALA A 92 -10.92 -1.85 8.87
CA ALA A 92 -10.45 -2.22 7.54
C ALA A 92 -9.45 -3.40 7.54
N ASN A 93 -8.82 -3.68 8.68
CA ASN A 93 -7.73 -4.65 8.85
C ASN A 93 -8.18 -5.94 9.55
N ASN A 94 -9.03 -5.83 10.56
CA ASN A 94 -9.44 -6.94 11.40
C ASN A 94 -10.15 -8.01 10.56
N ASN A 95 -9.70 -9.27 10.67
CA ASN A 95 -10.17 -10.39 9.85
C ASN A 95 -10.16 -10.10 8.33
N SER A 96 -9.23 -9.26 7.86
CA SER A 96 -9.19 -8.79 6.47
C SER A 96 -7.76 -8.66 5.92
N ALA A 97 -6.92 -7.84 6.56
CA ALA A 97 -5.50 -7.71 6.22
C ALA A 97 -4.75 -9.01 6.56
N ARG A 98 -3.80 -9.41 5.71
CA ARG A 98 -3.07 -10.68 5.82
C ARG A 98 -1.72 -10.64 5.09
N GLY A 99 -0.85 -11.61 5.35
CA GLY A 99 0.50 -11.67 4.76
C GLY A 99 1.59 -11.13 5.69
N PHE A 100 1.26 -10.82 6.95
CA PHE A 100 2.20 -10.33 7.95
C PHE A 100 3.37 -11.31 8.18
N GLU A 101 3.08 -12.61 8.16
CA GLU A 101 4.06 -13.70 8.27
C GLU A 101 5.04 -13.76 7.08
N VAL A 102 4.62 -13.31 5.89
CA VAL A 102 5.50 -13.19 4.73
C VAL A 102 6.45 -12.01 4.93
N ILE A 103 5.97 -10.88 5.48
CA ILE A 103 6.83 -9.74 5.85
C ILE A 103 7.86 -10.16 6.91
N ASP A 104 7.47 -10.92 7.93
CA ASP A 104 8.42 -11.44 8.93
C ASP A 104 9.49 -12.31 8.28
N LYS A 105 9.09 -13.18 7.35
CA LYS A 105 10.02 -14.05 6.63
C LYS A 105 10.96 -13.24 5.75
N ILE A 106 10.47 -12.23 5.04
CA ILE A 106 11.29 -11.30 4.25
C ILE A 106 12.30 -10.63 5.18
N LYS A 107 11.85 -10.05 6.30
CA LYS A 107 12.71 -9.35 7.24
C LYS A 107 13.85 -10.23 7.75
N SER A 108 13.53 -11.43 8.20
CA SER A 108 14.53 -12.39 8.68
C SER A 108 15.55 -12.77 7.60
N GLU A 109 15.11 -13.02 6.37
CA GLU A 109 16.00 -13.41 5.26
C GLU A 109 16.88 -12.24 4.80
N VAL A 110 16.33 -11.01 4.78
CA VAL A 110 17.07 -9.79 4.43
C VAL A 110 18.13 -9.51 5.48
N ASP A 111 17.77 -9.50 6.77
CA ASP A 111 18.73 -9.25 7.85
C ASP A 111 19.87 -10.28 7.84
N LYS A 112 19.56 -11.55 7.55
CA LYS A 112 20.56 -12.61 7.35
C LYS A 112 21.45 -12.34 6.14
N ALA A 113 20.87 -11.95 5.01
CA ALA A 113 21.62 -11.66 3.79
C ALA A 113 22.53 -10.42 3.92
N CYS A 114 22.11 -9.44 4.71
CA CYS A 114 22.86 -8.21 4.99
C CYS A 114 23.83 -8.34 6.18
N GLY A 115 23.75 -9.43 6.95
CA GLY A 115 24.54 -9.65 8.18
C GLY A 115 24.16 -8.76 9.37
N ARG A 116 23.19 -7.86 9.19
CA ARG A 116 22.70 -6.92 10.20
C ARG A 116 21.35 -6.32 9.78
N PRO A 117 20.52 -5.82 10.73
CA PRO A 117 19.27 -5.13 10.41
C PRO A 117 19.54 -3.73 9.83
N VAL A 118 19.49 -3.61 8.51
CA VAL A 118 19.70 -2.32 7.79
C VAL A 118 18.51 -1.89 6.95
N VAL A 119 17.65 -2.83 6.52
CA VAL A 119 16.44 -2.53 5.74
C VAL A 119 15.26 -2.37 6.67
N SER A 120 14.54 -1.25 6.57
CA SER A 120 13.33 -0.99 7.36
C SER A 120 12.17 -1.90 6.94
N CYS A 121 11.23 -2.11 7.84
CA CYS A 121 9.99 -2.81 7.51
C CYS A 121 9.11 -2.00 6.53
N ALA A 122 9.18 -0.67 6.59
CA ALA A 122 8.50 0.23 5.66
C ALA A 122 8.99 0.03 4.21
N ASP A 123 10.30 -0.05 3.99
CA ASP A 123 10.84 -0.34 2.66
C ASP A 123 10.58 -1.79 2.23
N ILE A 124 10.56 -2.75 3.16
CA ILE A 124 10.13 -4.12 2.85
C ILE A 124 8.69 -4.15 2.31
N LEU A 125 7.76 -3.41 2.91
CA LEU A 125 6.37 -3.31 2.41
C LEU A 125 6.32 -2.73 1.00
N ALA A 126 7.03 -1.62 0.76
CA ALA A 126 7.04 -0.95 -0.54
C ALA A 126 7.59 -1.85 -1.66
N VAL A 127 8.71 -2.53 -1.40
CA VAL A 127 9.33 -3.45 -2.36
C VAL A 127 8.48 -4.70 -2.54
N ALA A 128 7.91 -5.25 -1.46
CA ALA A 128 7.05 -6.43 -1.54
C ALA A 128 5.78 -6.16 -2.35
N ALA A 129 5.21 -4.95 -2.26
CA ALA A 129 4.08 -4.54 -3.09
C ALA A 129 4.46 -4.50 -4.58
N ARG A 130 5.60 -3.91 -4.94
CA ARG A 130 6.10 -3.88 -6.33
C ARG A 130 6.35 -5.28 -6.87
N ASP A 131 7.12 -6.08 -6.15
CA ASP A 131 7.47 -7.43 -6.57
C ASP A 131 6.23 -8.33 -6.68
N SER A 132 5.19 -8.08 -5.87
CA SER A 132 3.91 -8.77 -5.96
C SER A 132 3.16 -8.47 -7.24
N VAL A 133 3.11 -7.19 -7.65
CA VAL A 133 2.47 -6.77 -8.90
C VAL A 133 3.22 -7.36 -10.10
N VAL A 134 4.55 -7.27 -10.11
CA VAL A 134 5.40 -7.84 -11.17
C VAL A 134 5.24 -9.36 -11.27
N ALA A 135 5.24 -10.09 -10.15
CA ALA A 135 5.04 -11.54 -10.14
C ALA A 135 3.65 -11.97 -10.65
N LEU A 136 2.69 -11.05 -10.67
CA LEU A 136 1.35 -11.24 -11.21
C LEU A 136 1.17 -10.56 -12.59
N HIS A 137 2.29 -10.32 -13.31
CA HIS A 137 2.38 -9.78 -14.68
C HIS A 137 2.01 -8.30 -14.83
N GLY A 138 1.97 -7.54 -13.74
CA GLY A 138 1.77 -6.10 -13.77
C GLY A 138 3.05 -5.32 -14.10
N PRO A 139 2.97 -3.98 -14.08
CA PRO A 139 4.13 -3.13 -14.29
C PRO A 139 5.19 -3.28 -13.19
N THR A 140 6.43 -2.93 -13.54
CA THR A 140 7.46 -2.59 -12.56
C THR A 140 7.55 -1.08 -12.40
N TRP A 141 8.15 -0.62 -11.31
CA TRP A 141 8.56 0.76 -11.09
C TRP A 141 9.78 0.82 -10.17
N GLU A 142 10.44 1.96 -10.19
CA GLU A 142 11.55 2.31 -9.29
C GLU A 142 10.97 2.69 -7.93
N VAL A 143 10.96 1.74 -7.00
CA VAL A 143 10.54 1.99 -5.62
C VAL A 143 11.57 2.92 -5.00
N LYS A 144 11.16 4.12 -4.56
CA LYS A 144 12.01 5.00 -3.75
C LYS A 144 12.13 4.42 -2.33
N LEU A 145 13.34 4.39 -1.77
CA LEU A 145 13.71 3.68 -0.54
C LEU A 145 14.42 4.63 0.44
N GLY A 146 14.63 4.19 1.68
CA GLY A 146 15.20 5.00 2.77
C GLY A 146 14.16 5.37 3.84
N ARG A 147 12.96 4.78 3.79
CA ARG A 147 11.95 4.97 4.84
C ARG A 147 12.42 4.32 6.13
N ARG A 148 11.94 4.84 7.25
CA ARG A 148 12.19 4.32 8.59
C ARG A 148 10.89 3.94 9.26
N ASP A 149 11.01 3.04 10.22
CA ASP A 149 9.87 2.45 10.90
C ASP A 149 9.39 3.32 12.05
N SER A 150 8.07 3.44 12.19
CA SER A 150 7.44 4.10 13.31
C SER A 150 7.66 3.38 14.64
N THR A 151 7.44 4.13 15.72
CA THR A 151 7.48 3.64 17.11
C THR A 151 6.07 3.53 17.71
N THR A 152 5.04 3.83 16.93
CA THR A 152 3.63 3.89 17.34
C THR A 152 2.74 3.34 16.24
N ALA A 153 1.54 2.87 16.59
CA ALA A 153 0.47 2.56 15.65
C ALA A 153 -0.81 3.24 16.12
N SER A 154 -1.75 3.50 15.21
CA SER A 154 -3.00 4.19 15.54
C SER A 154 -4.21 3.53 14.88
N ARG A 155 -4.86 2.63 15.63
CA ARG A 155 -6.15 2.04 15.23
C ARG A 155 -7.23 3.09 14.91
N SER A 156 -7.27 4.19 15.65
CA SER A 156 -8.25 5.26 15.40
C SER A 156 -7.97 5.98 14.07
N THR A 157 -6.71 6.31 13.78
CA THR A 157 -6.31 6.88 12.48
C THR A 157 -6.63 5.91 11.34
N ALA A 158 -6.30 4.62 11.49
CA ALA A 158 -6.65 3.60 10.51
C ALA A 158 -8.17 3.49 10.26
N ASN A 159 -9.00 3.65 11.30
CA ASN A 159 -10.46 3.64 11.19
C ASN A 159 -11.04 4.88 10.48
N ASN A 160 -10.29 5.97 10.40
CA ASN A 160 -10.72 7.25 9.84
C ASN A 160 -10.17 7.48 8.43
N ASP A 161 -8.93 7.05 8.18
CA ASP A 161 -8.20 7.44 6.97
C ASP A 161 -8.21 6.36 5.89
N ILE A 162 -8.39 5.08 6.22
CA ILE A 162 -8.54 4.02 5.21
C ILE A 162 -9.95 4.11 4.60
N PRO A 163 -10.09 4.25 3.26
CA PRO A 163 -11.38 4.33 2.61
C PRO A 163 -12.19 3.04 2.79
N THR A 164 -13.51 3.19 2.89
CA THR A 164 -14.43 2.06 3.04
C THR A 164 -15.01 1.65 1.67
N PRO A 165 -15.39 0.37 1.47
CA PRO A 165 -15.97 -0.09 0.21
C PRO A 165 -17.35 0.53 -0.09
N PHE A 166 -17.91 1.30 0.84
CA PHE A 166 -19.24 1.91 0.78
C PHE A 166 -19.20 3.42 0.46
N MET A 167 -18.01 4.00 0.31
CA MET A 167 -17.85 5.42 -0.03
C MET A 167 -18.29 5.70 -1.46
N ASP A 168 -19.00 6.82 -1.64
CA ASP A 168 -19.30 7.37 -2.96
C ASP A 168 -18.07 8.09 -3.55
N LEU A 169 -18.20 8.53 -4.81
CA LEU A 169 -17.10 9.15 -5.53
C LEU A 169 -16.57 10.43 -4.84
N PRO A 170 -17.40 11.41 -4.41
CA PRO A 170 -16.94 12.57 -3.66
C PRO A 170 -16.17 12.21 -2.38
N ALA A 171 -16.64 11.23 -1.61
CA ALA A 171 -15.96 10.77 -0.39
C ALA A 171 -14.60 10.14 -0.71
N LEU A 172 -14.51 9.30 -1.76
CA LEU A 172 -13.24 8.71 -2.20
C LEU A 172 -12.23 9.77 -2.63
N ILE A 173 -12.66 10.76 -3.42
CA ILE A 173 -11.80 11.86 -3.87
C ILE A 173 -11.27 12.65 -2.68
N ASN A 174 -12.15 13.01 -1.73
CA ASN A 174 -11.75 13.73 -0.54
C ASN A 174 -10.80 12.91 0.35
N ASN A 175 -11.01 11.59 0.44
CA ASN A 175 -10.13 10.69 1.18
C ASN A 175 -8.71 10.63 0.56
N PHE A 176 -8.60 10.43 -0.76
CA PHE A 176 -7.30 10.42 -1.45
C PHE A 176 -6.62 11.79 -1.43
N LYS A 177 -7.38 12.87 -1.60
CA LYS A 177 -6.87 14.24 -1.52
C LYS A 177 -6.24 14.56 -0.16
N LYS A 178 -6.78 14.03 0.95
CA LYS A 178 -6.17 14.17 2.29
C LYS A 178 -4.78 13.53 2.38
N GLN A 179 -4.50 12.55 1.53
CA GLN A 179 -3.18 11.91 1.40
C GLN A 179 -2.29 12.56 0.33
N GLY A 180 -2.76 13.64 -0.31
CA GLY A 180 -2.02 14.31 -1.39
C GLY A 180 -2.12 13.60 -2.75
N LEU A 181 -3.11 12.72 -2.93
CA LEU A 181 -3.37 11.99 -4.18
C LEU A 181 -4.56 12.59 -4.92
N ASP A 182 -4.46 12.72 -6.24
CA ASP A 182 -5.50 13.31 -7.10
C ASP A 182 -6.51 12.27 -7.61
N GLU A 183 -7.47 12.71 -8.44
CA GLU A 183 -8.47 11.80 -9.02
C GLU A 183 -7.87 10.76 -9.98
N LYS A 184 -6.78 11.08 -10.67
CA LYS A 184 -6.08 10.12 -11.53
C LYS A 184 -5.44 9.03 -10.66
N ASP A 185 -4.83 9.43 -9.54
CA ASP A 185 -4.25 8.51 -8.57
C ASP A 185 -5.32 7.60 -7.94
N LEU A 186 -6.49 8.16 -7.58
CA LEU A 186 -7.64 7.38 -7.12
C LEU A 186 -8.03 6.30 -8.13
N VAL A 187 -8.23 6.67 -9.40
CA VAL A 187 -8.67 5.70 -10.42
C VAL A 187 -7.59 4.67 -10.73
N ALA A 188 -6.33 5.09 -10.84
CA ALA A 188 -5.21 4.19 -11.10
C ALA A 188 -5.02 3.20 -9.95
N LEU A 189 -4.93 3.67 -8.70
CA LEU A 189 -4.70 2.81 -7.53
C LEU A 189 -5.89 1.88 -7.24
N SER A 190 -7.13 2.31 -7.53
CA SER A 190 -8.29 1.42 -7.48
C SER A 190 -8.16 0.22 -8.43
N GLY A 191 -7.38 0.36 -9.51
CA GLY A 191 -6.98 -0.73 -10.39
C GLY A 191 -6.25 -1.87 -9.70
N GLY A 192 -5.74 -1.68 -8.47
CA GLY A 192 -5.22 -2.78 -7.63
C GLY A 192 -6.25 -3.88 -7.36
N HIS A 193 -7.55 -3.57 -7.46
CA HIS A 193 -8.64 -4.54 -7.39
C HIS A 193 -8.77 -5.45 -8.63
N THR A 194 -7.90 -5.33 -9.64
CA THR A 194 -7.68 -6.42 -10.61
C THR A 194 -7.10 -7.68 -9.96
N LEU A 195 -6.61 -7.57 -8.72
CA LEU A 195 -6.10 -8.70 -7.94
C LEU A 195 -6.97 -8.98 -6.71
N GLY A 196 -7.01 -10.24 -6.30
CA GLY A 196 -7.50 -10.64 -4.99
C GLY A 196 -9.02 -10.76 -4.88
N PHE A 197 -9.49 -10.66 -3.63
CA PHE A 197 -10.84 -11.08 -3.22
C PHE A 197 -11.36 -10.19 -2.12
N ALA A 198 -12.68 -10.00 -2.11
CA ALA A 198 -13.42 -9.32 -1.05
C ALA A 198 -14.37 -10.28 -0.33
N GLN A 199 -14.70 -9.95 0.92
CA GLN A 199 -15.64 -10.69 1.75
C GLN A 199 -17.07 -10.19 1.52
N CYS A 200 -18.04 -11.08 1.63
CA CYS A 200 -19.45 -10.81 1.42
C CYS A 200 -19.97 -9.51 2.05
N PHE A 201 -19.61 -9.26 3.30
CA PHE A 201 -20.08 -8.06 4.01
C PHE A 201 -19.70 -6.74 3.33
N THR A 202 -18.63 -6.70 2.52
CA THR A 202 -18.18 -5.49 1.85
C THR A 202 -18.97 -5.14 0.59
N PHE A 203 -19.70 -6.09 0.00
CA PHE A 203 -20.45 -5.88 -1.25
C PHE A 203 -21.92 -6.32 -1.19
N ARG A 204 -22.36 -6.91 -0.07
CA ARG A 204 -23.73 -7.43 0.08
C ARG A 204 -24.79 -6.37 -0.22
N ASN A 205 -24.64 -5.17 0.34
CA ASN A 205 -25.60 -4.09 0.10
C ASN A 205 -25.78 -3.83 -1.40
N ARG A 206 -24.66 -3.75 -2.13
CA ARG A 206 -24.66 -3.48 -3.56
C ARG A 206 -25.40 -4.54 -4.37
N ILE A 207 -25.08 -5.82 -4.16
CA ILE A 207 -25.67 -6.90 -4.96
C ILE A 207 -27.17 -7.11 -4.72
N TYR A 208 -27.73 -6.57 -3.63
CA TYR A 208 -29.16 -6.67 -3.31
C TYR A 208 -29.95 -5.37 -3.52
N ASN A 209 -29.32 -4.20 -3.33
CA ASN A 209 -30.04 -2.93 -3.23
C ASN A 209 -29.69 -1.92 -4.35
N GLU A 210 -28.60 -2.11 -5.10
CA GLU A 210 -28.18 -1.19 -6.17
C GLU A 210 -28.61 -1.67 -7.57
N THR A 211 -29.81 -2.22 -7.72
CA THR A 211 -30.28 -2.95 -8.92
C THR A 211 -30.24 -2.15 -10.23
N ASN A 212 -30.29 -0.81 -10.17
CA ASN A 212 -30.21 0.05 -11.35
C ASN A 212 -28.77 0.33 -11.81
N ASN A 213 -27.77 0.00 -10.99
CA ASN A 213 -26.34 0.29 -11.19
C ASN A 213 -25.45 -0.96 -11.08
N ILE A 214 -26.03 -2.14 -11.23
CA ILE A 214 -25.32 -3.43 -11.29
C ILE A 214 -25.88 -4.28 -12.42
N GLU A 215 -25.01 -4.96 -13.18
CA GLU A 215 -25.48 -5.91 -14.19
C GLU A 215 -26.19 -7.09 -13.51
N SER A 216 -27.43 -7.37 -13.91
CA SER A 216 -28.34 -8.27 -13.19
C SER A 216 -27.82 -9.71 -13.08
N THR A 217 -27.12 -10.21 -14.11
CA THR A 217 -26.57 -11.57 -14.11
C THR A 217 -25.38 -11.67 -13.18
N PHE A 218 -24.49 -10.67 -13.21
CA PHE A 218 -23.38 -10.56 -12.27
C PHE A 218 -23.89 -10.49 -10.82
N ALA A 219 -24.93 -9.70 -10.55
CA ALA A 219 -25.56 -9.63 -9.23
C ALA A 219 -26.03 -11.02 -8.76
N ARG A 220 -26.82 -11.73 -9.58
CA ARG A 220 -27.30 -13.09 -9.28
C ARG A 220 -26.17 -14.07 -9.02
N GLN A 221 -25.08 -14.01 -9.80
CA GLN A 221 -23.90 -14.84 -9.60
C GLN A 221 -23.24 -14.59 -8.22
N ARG A 222 -23.13 -13.33 -7.80
CA ARG A 222 -22.58 -13.01 -6.47
C ARG A 222 -23.50 -13.43 -5.33
N GLN A 223 -24.81 -13.28 -5.51
CA GLN A 223 -25.82 -13.67 -4.51
C GLN A 223 -25.80 -15.18 -4.20
N ALA A 224 -25.43 -16.03 -5.17
CA ALA A 224 -25.35 -17.48 -4.99
C ALA A 224 -24.43 -17.91 -3.83
N ASN A 225 -23.32 -17.18 -3.63
CA ASN A 225 -22.37 -17.42 -2.53
C ASN A 225 -22.46 -16.35 -1.43
N CYS A 226 -23.43 -15.45 -1.52
CA CYS A 226 -23.55 -14.29 -0.64
C CYS A 226 -25.01 -14.03 -0.27
N PRO A 227 -25.59 -14.80 0.66
CA PRO A 227 -26.98 -14.65 1.06
C PRO A 227 -27.26 -13.26 1.68
N ARG A 228 -28.55 -12.89 1.76
CA ARG A 228 -29.01 -11.62 2.34
C ARG A 228 -28.59 -11.42 3.80
N SER A 229 -28.32 -12.50 4.53
CA SER A 229 -27.80 -12.50 5.88
C SER A 229 -26.90 -13.70 6.10
N GLY A 230 -25.94 -13.58 7.02
CA GLY A 230 -24.94 -14.62 7.28
C GLY A 230 -23.85 -14.71 6.20
N SER A 231 -22.93 -15.65 6.42
CA SER A 231 -21.80 -15.93 5.51
C SER A 231 -20.96 -14.70 5.15
N ASP A 232 -20.76 -13.78 6.11
CA ASP A 232 -20.02 -12.53 5.90
C ASP A 232 -18.61 -12.72 5.37
N SER A 233 -17.96 -13.82 5.71
CA SER A 233 -16.60 -14.16 5.32
C SER A 233 -16.47 -14.86 3.97
N ASN A 234 -17.59 -15.22 3.31
CA ASN A 234 -17.53 -15.81 1.98
C ASN A 234 -16.83 -14.87 1.01
N LEU A 235 -15.96 -15.43 0.17
CA LEU A 235 -15.12 -14.66 -0.73
C LEU A 235 -15.69 -14.60 -2.14
N ALA A 236 -15.59 -13.42 -2.74
CA ALA A 236 -15.76 -13.22 -4.18
C ALA A 236 -14.49 -12.57 -4.74
N SER A 237 -14.06 -12.99 -5.93
CA SER A 237 -12.98 -12.32 -6.65
C SER A 237 -13.38 -10.88 -6.99
N LEU A 238 -12.45 -9.94 -6.85
CA LEU A 238 -12.68 -8.53 -7.19
C LEU A 238 -12.82 -8.32 -8.71
N ASP A 239 -12.14 -9.16 -9.50
CA ASP A 239 -12.27 -9.23 -10.96
C ASP A 239 -12.37 -10.71 -11.45
N PRO A 240 -12.48 -10.98 -12.76
CA PRO A 240 -12.54 -12.33 -13.32
C PRO A 240 -11.19 -13.08 -13.36
N THR A 241 -10.08 -12.40 -13.08
CA THR A 241 -8.70 -12.89 -13.17
C THR A 241 -7.89 -12.51 -11.91
N PRO A 242 -8.30 -12.97 -10.71
CA PRO A 242 -7.85 -12.42 -9.43
C PRO A 242 -6.36 -12.63 -9.09
N ALA A 243 -5.59 -13.23 -10.00
CA ALA A 243 -4.16 -13.48 -9.89
C ALA A 243 -3.38 -13.08 -11.17
N LEU A 244 -3.95 -12.20 -11.98
CA LEU A 244 -3.31 -11.59 -13.15
C LEU A 244 -3.61 -10.08 -13.11
N PHE A 245 -2.56 -9.27 -13.14
CA PHE A 245 -2.71 -7.82 -13.19
C PHE A 245 -3.01 -7.40 -14.63
N ASP A 246 -4.26 -7.06 -14.93
CA ASP A 246 -4.71 -6.66 -16.26
C ASP A 246 -5.74 -5.52 -16.23
N SER A 247 -6.38 -5.21 -17.36
CA SER A 247 -7.35 -4.12 -17.46
C SER A 247 -8.81 -4.55 -17.22
N LYS A 248 -9.09 -5.81 -16.87
CA LYS A 248 -10.45 -6.34 -16.75
C LYS A 248 -11.22 -5.73 -15.59
N TYR A 249 -10.53 -5.27 -14.54
CA TYR A 249 -11.14 -4.44 -13.50
C TYR A 249 -11.92 -3.27 -14.11
N PHE A 250 -11.28 -2.48 -14.98
CA PHE A 250 -11.93 -1.33 -15.61
C PHE A 250 -12.97 -1.73 -16.66
N SER A 251 -12.72 -2.80 -17.44
CA SER A 251 -13.74 -3.33 -18.37
C SER A 251 -15.01 -3.78 -17.64
N ASN A 252 -14.88 -4.31 -16.43
CA ASN A 252 -16.00 -4.64 -15.56
C ASN A 252 -16.75 -3.40 -15.11
N LEU A 253 -16.07 -2.32 -14.71
CA LEU A 253 -16.75 -1.07 -14.31
C LEU A 253 -17.61 -0.50 -15.44
N VAL A 254 -17.07 -0.47 -16.66
CA VAL A 254 -17.80 -0.03 -17.87
C VAL A 254 -19.04 -0.90 -18.13
N SER A 255 -18.97 -2.18 -17.76
CA SER A 255 -20.07 -3.14 -17.90
C SER A 255 -20.99 -3.22 -16.68
N LYS A 256 -20.89 -2.29 -15.72
CA LYS A 256 -21.62 -2.30 -14.42
C LYS A 256 -21.37 -3.54 -13.55
N LYS A 257 -20.17 -4.12 -13.67
CA LYS A 257 -19.71 -5.34 -12.97
C LYS A 257 -18.59 -5.06 -11.95
N GLY A 258 -18.40 -3.81 -11.50
CA GLY A 258 -17.58 -3.57 -10.30
C GLY A 258 -18.12 -4.37 -9.12
N LEU A 259 -17.29 -4.87 -8.21
CA LEU A 259 -17.80 -5.69 -7.09
C LEU A 259 -18.29 -4.80 -5.95
N LEU A 260 -17.44 -3.89 -5.51
CA LEU A 260 -17.71 -2.98 -4.40
C LEU A 260 -18.52 -1.77 -4.87
N HIS A 261 -19.21 -1.10 -3.95
CA HIS A 261 -19.87 0.17 -4.24
C HIS A 261 -18.84 1.22 -4.67
N SER A 262 -17.74 1.33 -3.92
CA SER A 262 -16.62 2.23 -4.23
C SER A 262 -16.01 1.98 -5.63
N ASP A 263 -15.99 0.74 -6.11
CA ASP A 263 -15.51 0.43 -7.46
C ASP A 263 -16.45 1.02 -8.52
N GLN A 264 -17.74 0.74 -8.40
CA GLN A 264 -18.71 1.18 -9.39
C GLN A 264 -18.94 2.70 -9.35
N ALA A 265 -18.70 3.34 -8.20
CA ALA A 265 -18.72 4.80 -8.06
C ALA A 265 -17.69 5.51 -8.94
N LEU A 266 -16.60 4.85 -9.35
CA LEU A 266 -15.62 5.43 -10.28
C LEU A 266 -16.19 5.60 -11.71
N PHE A 267 -17.27 4.88 -12.04
CA PHE A 267 -17.92 4.90 -13.35
C PHE A 267 -19.43 5.11 -13.22
N SER A 268 -19.82 6.34 -12.92
CA SER A 268 -21.20 6.73 -12.60
C SER A 268 -21.64 8.03 -13.28
N GLY A 269 -21.01 8.40 -14.40
CA GLY A 269 -21.30 9.65 -15.13
C GLY A 269 -20.56 10.86 -14.59
N GLY A 270 -19.41 10.64 -13.92
CA GLY A 270 -18.64 11.68 -13.23
C GLY A 270 -17.28 11.95 -13.85
N LYS A 271 -16.48 12.77 -13.17
CA LYS A 271 -15.13 13.19 -13.64
C LYS A 271 -14.09 12.06 -13.73
N THR A 272 -14.39 10.87 -13.20
CA THR A 272 -13.52 9.69 -13.28
C THR A 272 -13.88 8.73 -14.43
N ASP A 273 -14.95 8.99 -15.18
CA ASP A 273 -15.40 8.10 -16.26
C ASP A 273 -14.38 7.96 -17.39
N ASP A 274 -13.71 9.05 -17.76
CA ASP A 274 -12.75 9.08 -18.86
C ASP A 274 -11.48 8.25 -18.58
N PRO A 275 -10.79 8.40 -17.43
CA PRO A 275 -9.67 7.51 -17.10
C PRO A 275 -10.12 6.04 -16.99
N VAL A 276 -11.31 5.74 -16.43
CA VAL A 276 -11.84 4.36 -16.41
C VAL A 276 -12.01 3.80 -17.82
N LYS A 277 -12.65 4.54 -18.74
CA LYS A 277 -12.80 4.12 -20.14
C LYS A 277 -11.45 3.91 -20.81
N LYS A 278 -10.49 4.79 -20.55
CA LYS A 278 -9.14 4.69 -21.12
C LYS A 278 -8.42 3.43 -20.64
N TYR A 279 -8.41 3.18 -19.33
CA TYR A 279 -7.77 1.99 -18.75
C TYR A 279 -8.45 0.70 -19.18
N SER A 280 -9.78 0.70 -19.36
CA SER A 280 -10.53 -0.48 -19.84
C SER A 280 -10.11 -0.99 -21.23
N LYS A 281 -9.46 -0.15 -22.03
CA LYS A 281 -9.05 -0.45 -23.41
C LYS A 281 -7.53 -0.46 -23.61
N ASN A 282 -6.77 0.04 -22.64
CA ASN A 282 -5.34 0.30 -22.80
C ASN A 282 -4.57 -0.04 -21.53
N LEU A 283 -4.18 -1.32 -21.42
CA LEU A 283 -3.35 -1.83 -20.34
C LEU A 283 -2.04 -1.05 -20.20
N ARG A 284 -1.40 -0.65 -21.30
CA ARG A 284 -0.13 0.11 -21.24
C ARG A 284 -0.30 1.44 -20.51
N THR A 285 -1.40 2.16 -20.76
CA THR A 285 -1.68 3.42 -20.06
C THR A 285 -1.99 3.17 -18.60
N PHE A 286 -2.84 2.18 -18.31
CA PHE A 286 -3.14 1.81 -16.92
C PHE A 286 -1.86 1.44 -16.15
N SER A 287 -1.04 0.55 -16.71
CA SER A 287 0.23 0.12 -16.10
C SER A 287 1.18 1.27 -15.82
N LYS A 288 1.29 2.25 -16.73
CA LYS A 288 2.12 3.44 -16.52
C LYS A 288 1.58 4.30 -15.38
N ASP A 289 0.29 4.62 -15.42
CA ASP A 289 -0.32 5.50 -14.43
C ASP A 289 -0.37 4.83 -13.04
N PHE A 290 -0.58 3.52 -12.98
CA PHE A 290 -0.49 2.73 -11.75
C PHE A 290 0.91 2.80 -11.13
N ALA A 291 1.97 2.63 -11.93
CA ALA A 291 3.35 2.75 -11.47
C ALA A 291 3.65 4.16 -10.91
N GLU A 292 3.23 5.22 -11.62
CA GLU A 292 3.37 6.61 -11.16
C GLU A 292 2.64 6.85 -9.83
N SER A 293 1.39 6.39 -9.71
CA SER A 293 0.59 6.57 -8.50
C SER A 293 1.09 5.72 -7.32
N MET A 294 1.67 4.53 -7.57
CA MET A 294 2.33 3.73 -6.54
C MET A 294 3.57 4.44 -5.98
N ILE A 295 4.35 5.13 -6.81
CA ILE A 295 5.48 5.96 -6.35
C ILE A 295 4.96 7.11 -5.48
N LYS A 296 3.93 7.85 -5.93
CA LYS A 296 3.32 8.94 -5.16
C LYS A 296 2.80 8.46 -3.80
N MET A 297 2.05 7.35 -3.80
CA MET A 297 1.53 6.73 -2.56
C MET A 297 2.67 6.32 -1.63
N GLY A 298 3.72 5.69 -2.17
CA GLY A 298 4.92 5.33 -1.41
C GLY A 298 5.64 6.54 -0.78
N ASN A 299 5.43 7.75 -1.29
CA ASN A 299 6.07 8.97 -0.80
C ASN A 299 5.21 9.75 0.22
N ILE A 300 4.09 9.17 0.69
CA ILE A 300 3.26 9.80 1.72
C ILE A 300 4.01 9.80 3.06
N LYS A 301 4.37 11.01 3.52
CA LYS A 301 4.87 11.32 4.88
C LYS A 301 5.92 10.30 5.41
N PRO A 302 7.00 9.99 4.67
CA PRO A 302 7.97 9.02 5.13
C PRO A 302 8.74 9.54 6.35
N LEU A 303 9.07 8.64 7.28
CA LEU A 303 10.10 8.91 8.29
C LEU A 303 11.47 8.69 7.65
N THR A 304 12.36 9.68 7.72
CA THR A 304 13.72 9.57 7.13
C THR A 304 14.81 10.06 8.08
N GLY A 305 16.08 9.81 7.74
CA GLY A 305 17.23 10.24 8.51
C GLY A 305 17.24 9.67 9.94
N LYS A 306 17.01 10.53 10.94
CA LYS A 306 16.96 10.16 12.37
C LYS A 306 15.55 9.91 12.91
N GLN A 307 14.51 10.12 12.11
CA GLN A 307 13.12 9.92 12.52
C GLN A 307 12.79 8.42 12.52
N GLY A 308 12.13 7.92 13.57
CA GLY A 308 11.84 6.49 13.68
C GLY A 308 13.09 5.62 13.82
N GLN A 309 12.98 4.34 13.46
CA GLN A 309 14.02 3.32 13.68
C GLN A 309 14.16 2.36 12.49
N ILE A 310 15.19 1.51 12.53
CA ILE A 310 15.20 0.27 11.73
C ILE A 310 14.84 -0.85 12.68
N ARG A 311 13.65 -1.43 12.53
CA ARG A 311 13.22 -2.53 13.41
C ARG A 311 13.97 -3.80 13.08
N VAL A 312 14.31 -4.58 14.10
CA VAL A 312 14.86 -5.95 13.95
C VAL A 312 13.75 -6.99 13.81
N ASN A 313 12.54 -6.64 14.24
CA ASN A 313 11.34 -7.45 14.12
C ASN A 313 10.18 -6.50 13.80
N CYS A 314 9.53 -6.71 12.65
CA CYS A 314 8.49 -5.81 12.17
C CYS A 314 7.23 -5.74 13.03
N ARG A 315 7.09 -6.60 14.04
CA ARG A 315 5.93 -6.63 14.94
C ARG A 315 6.10 -5.79 16.19
N LYS A 316 7.32 -5.35 16.50
CA LYS A 316 7.62 -4.64 17.76
C LYS A 316 8.65 -3.55 17.58
N VAL A 317 8.51 -2.49 18.37
CA VAL A 317 9.52 -1.43 18.49
C VAL A 317 10.83 -2.05 19.00
N THR A 318 11.96 -1.69 18.39
CA THR A 318 13.28 -2.07 18.92
C THR A 318 13.54 -1.25 20.18
N LYS A 319 13.78 -1.90 21.32
CA LYS A 319 14.23 -1.19 22.52
C LYS A 319 15.69 -0.77 22.31
N GLN A 320 15.98 0.51 22.49
CA GLN A 320 17.36 0.98 22.65
C GLN A 320 17.80 0.54 24.06
N CYS A 321 18.85 -0.26 24.13
CA CYS A 321 19.53 -0.61 25.38
C CYS A 321 20.50 0.50 25.76
#